data_AF-A0A7C4TK48-F1
#
_entry.id   AF-A0A7C4TK48-F1
#
_cell.length_a   1.000
_cell.length_b   1.000
_cell.length_c   1.000
_cell.angle_alpha   90.00
_cell.angle_beta   90.00
_cell.angle_gamma   90.00
#
_symmetry.space_group_name_H-M   'P 1'
#
loop_
_entity.id
_entity.type
_entity.pdbx_description
1 polymer ?
#
loop_
_entity_poly.entity_id
_entity_poly.type
_entity_poly.pdbx_seq_one_letter_code
_entity_poly.pdbx_strand_id
1 'polypeptide(L)'
;MSDREKIYDSLLAKARKERNFDEISIKGIWEINLNFKPSKNERLFTYKVIVVQTTYGQGSCYASPNESLGIDRTIIGKTLSEVHMDDDSAFPLKVAILDSVYDTPRIKPDLEVEIRGDSTSKSRFRAEIIASEVSRIINGKQARSELKSKVPVVLNIGYVGTFYTILTKSFNPEYLVTDLEEELLSTKGQVDIFDGNRYNKEFLKKADVAIVTGMVISTRTLSEIIETARENNTSVLVFAETGYNLAPYYRDFGVDVSVSEPFPYYIFDGASTMRVFRKQ
;
A
#
# COMPACT_ATOMS: atom_id res chain seq x y z
N MET A 1 -17.20 19.28 -2.48
CA MET A 1 -16.29 18.12 -2.58
C MET A 1 -16.20 17.50 -1.21
N SER A 2 -16.52 16.21 -1.08
CA SER A 2 -16.37 15.54 0.23
C SER A 2 -14.87 15.46 0.57
N ASP A 3 -14.51 15.59 1.84
CA ASP A 3 -13.13 15.59 2.37
C ASP A 3 -12.27 14.35 2.04
N ARG A 4 -12.80 13.38 1.27
CA ARG A 4 -12.22 12.06 1.01
C ARG A 4 -11.14 12.01 -0.09
N GLU A 5 -10.91 13.08 -0.83
CA GLU A 5 -10.02 13.07 -2.03
C GLU A 5 -8.68 13.81 -1.85
N LYS A 6 -8.31 14.18 -0.62
CA LYS A 6 -7.15 15.05 -0.38
C LYS A 6 -5.81 14.51 -0.89
N ILE A 7 -5.52 13.22 -0.73
CA ILE A 7 -4.13 12.75 -0.90
C ILE A 7 -3.74 12.56 -2.36
N TYR A 8 -4.54 11.87 -3.17
CA TYR A 8 -4.27 11.72 -4.60
C TYR A 8 -4.21 13.10 -5.28
N ASP A 9 -5.22 13.96 -5.04
CA ASP A 9 -5.28 15.30 -5.63
C ASP A 9 -4.10 16.17 -5.18
N SER A 10 -3.70 16.10 -3.90
CA SER A 10 -2.54 16.83 -3.41
C SER A 10 -1.24 16.35 -4.06
N LEU A 11 -1.07 15.04 -4.26
CA LEU A 11 0.09 14.48 -4.94
C LEU A 11 0.09 14.82 -6.43
N LEU A 12 -1.07 14.84 -7.08
CA LEU A 12 -1.22 15.27 -8.47
C LEU A 12 -0.91 16.77 -8.62
N ALA A 13 -1.45 17.61 -7.75
CA ALA A 13 -1.18 19.04 -7.73
C ALA A 13 0.30 19.35 -7.47
N LYS A 14 0.93 18.61 -6.55
CA LYS A 14 2.38 18.68 -6.29
C LYS A 14 3.19 18.28 -7.53
N ALA A 15 2.82 17.18 -8.19
CA ALA A 15 3.47 16.75 -9.42
C ALA A 15 3.37 17.82 -10.52
N ARG A 16 2.19 18.42 -10.74
CA ARG A 16 2.00 19.52 -11.72
C ARG A 16 2.86 20.74 -11.43
N LYS A 17 3.10 21.04 -10.14
CA LYS A 17 3.95 22.17 -9.74
C LYS A 17 5.44 21.87 -9.92
N GLU A 18 5.85 20.63 -9.69
CA GLU A 18 7.26 20.23 -9.63
C GLU A 18 7.80 19.64 -10.95
N ARG A 19 6.91 19.37 -11.91
CA ARG A 19 7.22 18.72 -13.19
C ARG A 19 6.50 19.41 -14.33
N ASN A 20 7.14 19.43 -15.50
CA ASN A 20 6.49 19.83 -16.73
C ASN A 20 5.73 18.64 -17.35
N PHE A 21 4.39 18.66 -17.29
CA PHE A 21 3.57 17.56 -17.81
C PHE A 21 3.65 17.42 -19.34
N ASP A 22 4.03 18.48 -20.05
CA ASP A 22 4.26 18.45 -21.51
C ASP A 22 5.52 17.65 -21.91
N GLU A 23 6.40 17.32 -20.95
CA GLU A 23 7.63 16.54 -21.19
C GLU A 23 7.47 15.06 -20.76
N ILE A 24 6.39 14.74 -20.04
CA ILE A 24 6.14 13.39 -19.52
C ILE A 24 5.23 12.68 -20.49
N SER A 25 5.79 11.78 -21.29
CA SER A 25 5.01 10.96 -22.21
C SER A 25 4.77 9.57 -21.64
N ILE A 26 3.58 9.02 -21.86
CA ILE A 26 3.25 7.62 -21.55
C ILE A 26 3.91 6.74 -22.61
N LYS A 27 4.80 5.85 -22.19
CA LYS A 27 5.57 4.96 -23.07
C LYS A 27 4.95 3.57 -23.19
N GLY A 28 4.31 3.09 -22.12
CA GLY A 28 3.74 1.75 -22.08
C GLY A 28 2.73 1.59 -20.96
N ILE A 29 1.77 0.69 -21.20
CA ILE A 29 0.77 0.28 -20.23
C ILE A 29 0.65 -1.24 -20.34
N TRP A 30 0.82 -1.95 -19.22
CA TRP A 30 0.64 -3.39 -19.13
C TRP A 30 -0.43 -3.72 -18.11
N GLU A 31 -1.32 -4.62 -18.51
CA GLU A 31 -2.26 -5.29 -17.62
C GLU A 31 -1.72 -6.68 -17.33
N ILE A 32 -1.60 -7.03 -16.05
CA ILE A 32 -1.16 -8.34 -15.61
C ILE A 32 -2.24 -8.92 -14.71
N ASN A 33 -2.80 -10.06 -15.11
CA ASN A 33 -3.71 -10.85 -14.28
C ASN A 33 -2.89 -11.73 -13.35
N LEU A 34 -2.93 -11.44 -12.06
CA LEU A 34 -2.17 -12.14 -11.03
C LEU A 34 -2.93 -13.37 -10.54
N ASN A 35 -3.08 -14.35 -11.41
CA ASN A 35 -3.66 -15.66 -11.06
C ASN A 35 -2.60 -16.53 -10.39
N PHE A 36 -2.38 -16.28 -9.10
CA PHE A 36 -1.25 -16.85 -8.37
C PHE A 36 -1.70 -17.65 -7.16
N LYS A 37 -1.15 -18.84 -6.97
CA LYS A 37 -1.41 -19.68 -5.79
C LYS A 37 -0.06 -20.14 -5.22
N PRO A 38 0.51 -19.43 -4.23
CA PRO A 38 1.89 -19.67 -3.79
C PRO A 38 2.09 -21.08 -3.21
N SER A 39 1.06 -21.66 -2.59
CA SER A 39 1.09 -23.04 -2.10
C SER A 39 -0.28 -23.72 -2.21
N LYS A 40 -0.33 -25.06 -2.12
CA LYS A 40 -1.59 -25.84 -2.22
C LYS A 40 -2.67 -25.39 -1.21
N ASN A 41 -2.25 -24.89 -0.05
CA ASN A 41 -3.11 -24.54 1.08
C ASN A 41 -3.47 -23.04 1.15
N GLU A 42 -2.86 -22.21 0.31
CA GLU A 42 -3.20 -20.79 0.24
C GLU A 42 -4.34 -20.55 -0.74
N ARG A 43 -4.98 -19.38 -0.63
CA ARG A 43 -5.99 -18.95 -1.60
C ARG A 43 -5.37 -18.71 -2.97
N LEU A 44 -6.20 -18.80 -4.00
CA LEU A 44 -5.86 -18.25 -5.31
C LEU A 44 -5.98 -16.73 -5.22
N PHE A 45 -4.89 -16.01 -5.45
CA PHE A 45 -4.93 -14.59 -5.73
C PHE A 45 -5.45 -14.41 -7.17
N THR A 46 -6.38 -13.49 -7.36
CA THR A 46 -7.03 -13.20 -8.66
C THR A 46 -7.03 -11.70 -8.99
N TYR A 47 -6.16 -10.93 -8.34
CA TYR A 47 -6.03 -9.49 -8.55
C TYR A 47 -5.49 -9.16 -9.94
N LYS A 48 -5.70 -7.90 -10.34
CA LYS A 48 -5.04 -7.33 -11.50
C LYS A 48 -4.04 -6.30 -11.02
N VAL A 49 -2.92 -6.18 -11.74
CA VAL A 49 -2.04 -5.02 -11.63
C VAL A 49 -1.95 -4.33 -12.98
N ILE A 50 -2.05 -3.00 -12.95
CA ILE A 50 -1.67 -2.16 -14.07
C ILE A 50 -0.30 -1.57 -13.80
N VAL A 51 0.60 -1.70 -14.78
CA VAL A 51 1.94 -1.10 -14.77
C VAL A 51 1.99 -0.07 -15.88
N VAL A 52 2.42 1.15 -15.55
CA VAL A 52 2.57 2.25 -16.50
C VAL A 52 4.02 2.68 -16.53
N GLN A 53 4.58 2.82 -17.72
CA GLN A 53 5.87 3.44 -17.94
C GLN A 53 5.68 4.81 -18.57
N THR A 54 6.36 5.82 -18.01
CA THR A 54 6.49 7.15 -18.60
C THR A 54 7.94 7.46 -18.94
N THR A 55 8.22 8.65 -19.47
CA THR A 55 9.59 9.12 -19.70
C THR A 55 10.45 9.09 -18.43
N TYR A 56 9.85 9.24 -17.23
CA TYR A 56 10.59 9.32 -15.97
C TYR A 56 10.78 7.99 -15.25
N GLY A 57 9.93 7.00 -15.53
CA GLY A 57 10.03 5.73 -14.83
C GLY A 57 8.75 4.90 -14.89
N GLN A 58 8.62 3.99 -13.92
CA GLN A 58 7.54 3.02 -13.87
C GLN A 58 6.69 3.22 -12.61
N GLY A 59 5.38 3.03 -12.74
CA GLY A 59 4.43 3.08 -11.64
C GLY A 59 3.44 1.94 -11.76
N SER A 60 2.72 1.66 -10.67
CA SER A 60 1.79 0.54 -10.64
C SER A 60 0.63 0.71 -9.68
N CYS A 61 -0.46 0.00 -9.99
CA CYS A 61 -1.64 -0.06 -9.15
C CYS A 61 -2.28 -1.44 -9.21
N TYR A 62 -2.50 -2.06 -8.05
CA TYR A 62 -3.41 -3.19 -7.92
C TYR A 62 -4.86 -2.71 -8.05
N ALA A 63 -5.68 -3.58 -8.60
CA ALA A 63 -7.12 -3.45 -8.66
C ALA A 63 -7.77 -4.80 -8.29
N SER A 64 -8.97 -4.71 -7.73
CA SER A 64 -9.76 -5.91 -7.40
C SER A 64 -10.11 -6.69 -8.67
N PRO A 65 -10.38 -8.01 -8.59
CA PRO A 65 -10.62 -8.86 -9.77
C PRO A 65 -11.71 -8.31 -10.71
N ASN A 66 -12.77 -7.77 -10.12
CA ASN A 66 -13.95 -7.23 -10.82
C ASN A 66 -13.87 -5.71 -11.09
N GLU A 67 -12.80 -5.04 -10.65
CA GLU A 67 -12.62 -3.62 -10.89
C GLU A 67 -12.17 -3.37 -12.34
N SER A 68 -12.81 -2.41 -13.00
CA SER A 68 -12.38 -1.97 -14.32
C SER A 68 -11.10 -1.14 -14.19
N LEU A 69 -10.03 -1.58 -14.85
CA LEU A 69 -8.77 -0.84 -14.89
C LEU A 69 -8.87 0.46 -15.70
N GLY A 70 -9.91 0.59 -16.54
CA GLY A 70 -10.13 1.76 -17.39
C GLY A 70 -8.98 2.02 -18.37
N ILE A 71 -8.34 0.96 -18.89
CA ILE A 71 -7.21 1.08 -19.82
C ILE A 71 -7.67 1.75 -21.12
N ASP A 72 -7.24 2.99 -21.31
CA ASP A 72 -7.32 3.69 -22.58
C ASP A 72 -5.97 3.57 -23.30
N ARG A 73 -5.90 2.77 -24.37
CA ARG A 73 -4.67 2.59 -25.14
C ARG A 73 -4.33 3.81 -26.00
N THR A 74 -5.29 4.72 -26.23
CA THR A 74 -5.08 5.90 -27.08
C THR A 74 -4.18 6.95 -26.43
N ILE A 75 -3.89 6.82 -25.12
CA ILE A 75 -2.98 7.72 -24.42
C ILE A 75 -1.51 7.32 -24.56
N ILE A 76 -1.20 6.13 -25.08
CA ILE A 76 0.19 5.71 -25.30
C ILE A 76 0.82 6.63 -26.36
N GLY A 77 1.97 7.20 -26.03
CA GLY A 77 2.66 8.20 -26.84
C GLY A 77 2.25 9.65 -26.54
N LYS A 78 1.12 9.89 -25.87
CA LYS A 78 0.69 11.22 -25.44
C LYS A 78 1.47 11.70 -24.22
N THR A 79 1.54 13.01 -24.08
CA THR A 79 2.05 13.69 -22.88
C THR A 79 1.00 13.73 -21.77
N LEU A 80 1.40 13.96 -20.52
CA LEU A 80 0.45 13.99 -19.40
C LEU A 80 -0.48 15.19 -19.42
N SER A 81 -0.16 16.27 -20.13
CA SER A 81 -1.08 17.40 -20.33
C SER A 81 -2.25 17.05 -21.25
N GLU A 82 -2.10 16.02 -22.08
CA GLU A 82 -3.13 15.50 -22.98
C GLU A 82 -4.00 14.40 -22.32
N VAL A 83 -3.72 14.04 -21.06
CA VAL A 83 -4.42 12.97 -20.33
C VAL A 83 -5.28 13.56 -19.22
N HIS A 84 -6.55 13.13 -19.15
CA HIS A 84 -7.49 13.59 -18.12
C HIS A 84 -7.20 12.92 -16.77
N MET A 85 -6.41 13.58 -15.92
CA MET A 85 -5.99 13.05 -14.61
C MET A 85 -6.92 13.44 -13.43
N ASP A 86 -7.88 14.34 -13.66
CA ASP A 86 -8.66 15.01 -12.60
C ASP A 86 -10.05 14.38 -12.31
N ASP A 87 -10.59 13.55 -13.22
CA ASP A 87 -11.89 12.90 -13.01
C ASP A 87 -11.77 11.52 -12.32
N ASP A 88 -12.92 10.92 -12.00
CA ASP A 88 -13.00 9.66 -11.26
C ASP A 88 -12.91 8.39 -12.11
N SER A 89 -12.92 8.51 -13.43
CA SER A 89 -12.84 7.36 -14.31
C SER A 89 -11.43 6.75 -14.30
N ALA A 90 -11.34 5.44 -14.59
CA ALA A 90 -10.07 4.74 -14.76
C ALA A 90 -9.06 4.98 -13.61
N PHE A 91 -9.56 5.08 -12.38
CA PHE A 91 -8.73 5.53 -11.26
C PHE A 91 -7.49 4.65 -10.99
N PRO A 92 -7.53 3.31 -11.11
CA PRO A 92 -6.31 2.49 -11.04
C PRO A 92 -5.23 2.88 -12.06
N LEU A 93 -5.62 3.17 -13.30
CA LEU A 93 -4.69 3.65 -14.34
C LEU A 93 -4.08 5.00 -13.93
N LYS A 94 -4.88 5.92 -13.40
CA LYS A 94 -4.40 7.24 -12.97
C LYS A 94 -3.44 7.15 -11.79
N VAL A 95 -3.71 6.28 -10.82
CA VAL A 95 -2.77 6.00 -9.72
C VAL A 95 -1.45 5.47 -10.27
N ALA A 96 -1.47 4.51 -11.21
CA ALA A 96 -0.24 3.97 -11.80
C ALA A 96 0.52 5.01 -12.66
N ILE A 97 -0.20 5.87 -13.41
CA ILE A 97 0.41 7.00 -14.12
C ILE A 97 1.09 7.93 -13.12
N LEU A 98 0.37 8.38 -12.10
CA LEU A 98 0.91 9.31 -11.10
C LEU A 98 2.12 8.70 -10.38
N ASP A 99 2.03 7.44 -9.97
CA ASP A 99 3.13 6.68 -9.35
C ASP A 99 4.40 6.70 -10.22
N SER A 100 4.26 6.54 -11.54
CA SER A 100 5.40 6.57 -12.46
C SER A 100 6.09 7.94 -12.54
N VAL A 101 5.37 9.04 -12.28
CA VAL A 101 5.95 10.40 -12.24
C VAL A 101 6.86 10.59 -11.04
N TYR A 102 6.64 9.81 -9.98
CA TYR A 102 7.40 9.87 -8.74
C TYR A 102 8.59 8.91 -8.68
N ASP A 103 8.82 8.09 -9.73
CA ASP A 103 9.89 7.08 -9.78
C ASP A 103 11.32 7.64 -9.75
N THR A 104 11.49 8.95 -9.91
CA THR A 104 12.79 9.59 -9.68
C THR A 104 12.98 9.83 -8.17
N PRO A 105 13.81 9.03 -7.45
CA PRO A 105 13.86 9.08 -6.00
C PRO A 105 14.49 10.39 -5.54
N ARG A 106 13.65 11.29 -5.03
CA ARG A 106 14.09 12.50 -4.30
C ARG A 106 14.30 12.24 -2.81
N ILE A 107 13.72 11.15 -2.31
CA ILE A 107 13.74 10.78 -0.91
C ILE A 107 14.55 9.49 -0.80
N LYS A 108 15.66 9.54 -0.06
CA LYS A 108 16.46 8.35 0.23
C LYS A 108 15.73 7.48 1.28
N PRO A 109 15.65 6.15 1.08
CA PRO A 109 15.09 5.27 2.09
C PRO A 109 16.01 5.16 3.33
N ASP A 110 15.40 4.93 4.49
CA ASP A 110 16.09 4.63 5.74
C ASP A 110 16.67 3.21 5.74
N LEU A 111 16.04 2.31 4.98
CA LEU A 111 16.49 0.95 4.73
C LEU A 111 16.10 0.55 3.30
N GLU A 112 17.04 0.00 2.55
CA GLU A 112 16.78 -0.63 1.25
C GLU A 112 17.36 -2.04 1.27
N VAL A 113 16.54 -3.02 0.90
CA VAL A 113 16.92 -4.44 0.90
C VAL A 113 16.49 -5.08 -0.41
N GLU A 114 17.43 -5.75 -1.06
CA GLU A 114 17.14 -6.67 -2.15
C GLU A 114 16.83 -8.05 -1.55
N ILE A 115 15.68 -8.61 -1.90
CA ILE A 115 15.22 -9.92 -1.45
C ILE A 115 15.24 -10.90 -2.63
N ARG A 116 15.89 -12.05 -2.42
CA ARG A 116 15.99 -13.14 -3.41
C ARG A 116 15.36 -14.41 -2.86
N GLY A 117 15.02 -15.32 -3.77
CA GLY A 117 14.41 -16.61 -3.47
C GLY A 117 13.04 -16.76 -4.10
N ASP A 118 12.36 -17.86 -3.77
CA ASP A 118 10.98 -18.09 -4.20
C ASP A 118 10.01 -17.12 -3.52
N SER A 119 8.79 -17.03 -4.06
CA SER A 119 7.73 -16.16 -3.54
C SER A 119 7.40 -16.38 -2.07
N THR A 120 7.53 -17.61 -1.57
CA THR A 120 7.25 -17.95 -0.17
C THR A 120 8.30 -17.35 0.75
N SER A 121 9.56 -17.53 0.38
CA SER A 121 10.73 -16.99 1.07
C SER A 121 10.69 -15.46 1.05
N LYS A 122 10.40 -14.85 -0.11
CA LYS A 122 10.29 -13.39 -0.23
C LYS A 122 9.12 -12.82 0.57
N SER A 123 7.95 -13.47 0.58
CA SER A 123 6.81 -13.10 1.41
C SER A 123 7.15 -13.12 2.91
N ARG A 124 7.92 -14.12 3.35
CA ARG A 124 8.41 -14.20 4.73
C ARG A 124 9.36 -13.05 5.07
N PHE A 125 10.36 -12.78 4.24
CA PHE A 125 11.30 -11.67 4.47
C PHE A 125 10.58 -10.31 4.50
N ARG A 126 9.61 -10.10 3.60
CA ARG A 126 8.72 -8.94 3.61
C ARG A 126 7.97 -8.80 4.94
N ALA A 127 7.40 -9.89 5.45
CA ALA A 127 6.72 -9.91 6.74
C ALA A 127 7.66 -9.62 7.93
N GLU A 128 8.92 -10.07 7.87
CA GLU A 128 9.94 -9.80 8.90
C GLU A 128 10.33 -8.31 8.93
N ILE A 129 10.45 -7.65 7.77
CA ILE A 129 10.68 -6.19 7.68
C ILE A 129 9.51 -5.43 8.30
N ILE A 130 8.28 -5.78 7.94
CA ILE A 130 7.07 -5.16 8.49
C ILE A 130 7.00 -5.36 10.01
N ALA A 131 7.24 -6.58 10.49
CA ALA A 131 7.23 -6.87 11.91
C ALA A 131 8.30 -6.08 12.69
N SER A 132 9.49 -5.91 12.11
CA SER A 132 10.55 -5.09 12.70
C SER A 132 10.11 -3.63 12.89
N GLU A 133 9.47 -3.03 11.88
CA GLU A 133 8.98 -1.65 11.98
C GLU A 133 7.80 -1.53 12.97
N VAL A 134 6.89 -2.50 13.00
CA VAL A 134 5.80 -2.53 13.99
C VAL A 134 6.37 -2.62 15.42
N SER A 135 7.33 -3.53 15.67
CA SER A 135 8.00 -3.64 16.97
C SER A 135 8.71 -2.35 17.35
N ARG A 136 9.38 -1.67 16.40
CA ARG A 136 10.03 -0.38 16.64
C ARG A 136 9.02 0.68 17.11
N ILE A 137 7.86 0.76 16.46
CA ILE A 137 6.80 1.70 16.82
C ILE A 137 6.24 1.39 18.21
N ILE A 138 5.89 0.12 18.46
CA ILE A 138 5.34 -0.35 19.75
C ILE A 138 6.31 -0.06 20.89
N ASN A 139 7.60 -0.42 20.73
CA ASN A 139 8.62 -0.15 21.74
C ASN A 139 8.77 1.35 22.02
N GLY A 140 8.70 2.19 20.98
CA GLY A 140 8.68 3.64 21.13
C GLY A 140 7.49 4.13 21.94
N LYS A 141 6.27 3.66 21.63
CA LYS A 141 5.05 4.00 22.38
C LYS A 141 5.12 3.51 23.83
N GLN A 142 5.62 2.30 24.05
CA GLN A 142 5.80 1.73 25.38
C GLN A 142 6.76 2.56 26.23
N ALA A 143 7.91 2.96 25.67
CA ALA A 143 8.88 3.80 26.36
C ALA A 143 8.31 5.18 26.77
N ARG A 144 7.34 5.70 26.00
CA ARG A 144 6.62 6.94 26.30
C ARG A 144 5.33 6.74 27.10
N SER A 145 5.01 5.50 27.50
CA SER A 145 3.75 5.16 28.18
C SER A 145 2.50 5.55 27.38
N GLU A 146 2.55 5.41 26.06
CA GLU A 146 1.48 5.77 25.10
C GLU A 146 0.68 4.57 24.59
N LEU A 147 0.99 3.35 25.04
CA LEU A 147 0.21 2.17 24.69
C LEU A 147 -1.20 2.28 25.27
N LYS A 148 -2.19 1.90 24.48
CA LYS A 148 -3.61 1.94 24.87
C LYS A 148 -3.98 0.83 25.85
N SER A 149 -3.19 -0.24 25.88
CA SER A 149 -3.41 -1.41 26.71
C SER A 149 -2.07 -2.06 27.12
N LYS A 150 -2.11 -3.00 28.07
CA LYS A 150 -0.92 -3.78 28.46
C LYS A 150 -0.40 -4.68 27.32
N VAL A 151 -1.31 -5.17 26.48
CA VAL A 151 -0.99 -5.95 25.28
C VAL A 151 -1.11 -5.01 24.08
N PRO A 152 -0.06 -4.84 23.27
CA PRO A 152 -0.15 -4.01 22.07
C PRO A 152 -1.24 -4.53 21.13
N VAL A 153 -2.01 -3.60 20.56
CA VAL A 153 -3.05 -3.91 19.57
C VAL A 153 -2.55 -3.54 18.18
N VAL A 154 -2.50 -4.51 17.27
CA VAL A 154 -2.11 -4.32 15.87
C VAL A 154 -3.33 -4.55 14.98
N LEU A 155 -3.66 -3.57 14.15
CA LEU A 155 -4.68 -3.69 13.11
C LEU A 155 -4.03 -3.92 11.75
N ASN A 156 -4.50 -4.89 10.98
CA ASN A 156 -4.11 -5.11 9.58
C ASN A 156 -5.27 -4.80 8.63
N ILE A 157 -5.15 -3.72 7.85
CA ILE A 157 -6.09 -3.30 6.81
C ILE A 157 -5.56 -3.79 5.45
N GLY A 158 -6.27 -4.73 4.84
CA GLY A 158 -5.81 -5.50 3.69
C GLY A 158 -5.05 -6.74 4.16
N TYR A 159 -5.76 -7.85 4.31
CA TYR A 159 -5.27 -9.05 4.97
C TYR A 159 -4.07 -9.67 4.24
N VAL A 160 -3.00 -9.90 5.01
CA VAL A 160 -1.82 -10.65 4.61
C VAL A 160 -1.51 -11.66 5.70
N GLY A 161 -1.72 -12.95 5.42
CA GLY A 161 -1.60 -14.02 6.42
C GLY A 161 -0.19 -14.21 6.98
N THR A 162 0.85 -13.92 6.18
CA THR A 162 2.24 -14.00 6.65
C THR A 162 2.55 -12.94 7.70
N PHE A 163 1.92 -11.76 7.67
CA PHE A 163 2.06 -10.74 8.72
C PHE A 163 1.51 -11.26 10.04
N TYR A 164 0.30 -11.82 10.04
CA TYR A 164 -0.29 -12.45 11.23
C TYR A 164 0.65 -13.51 11.81
N THR A 165 1.15 -14.43 10.97
CA THR A 165 2.03 -15.52 11.40
C THR A 165 3.32 -15.02 12.04
N ILE A 166 3.97 -14.01 11.45
CA ILE A 166 5.24 -13.49 11.97
C ILE A 166 5.01 -12.64 13.23
N LEU A 167 4.06 -11.71 13.21
CA LEU A 167 3.80 -10.79 14.33
C LEU A 167 3.37 -11.54 15.61
N THR A 168 2.47 -12.52 15.49
CA THR A 168 2.02 -13.34 16.62
C THR A 168 3.16 -14.17 17.22
N LYS A 169 4.06 -14.71 16.38
CA LYS A 169 5.25 -15.43 16.85
C LYS A 169 6.30 -14.50 17.48
N SER A 170 6.44 -13.28 16.97
CA SER A 170 7.49 -12.35 17.41
C SER A 170 7.19 -11.73 18.78
N PHE A 171 5.96 -11.28 19.02
CA PHE A 171 5.62 -10.62 20.29
C PHE A 171 4.15 -10.76 20.72
N ASN A 172 3.38 -11.62 20.04
CA ASN A 172 2.02 -12.02 20.41
C ASN A 172 1.06 -10.86 20.77
N PRO A 173 0.84 -9.89 19.86
CA PRO A 173 -0.12 -8.80 20.09
C PRO A 173 -1.57 -9.27 20.01
N GLU A 174 -2.51 -8.43 20.45
CA GLU A 174 -3.89 -8.52 19.99
C GLU A 174 -3.93 -8.13 18.51
N TYR A 175 -4.38 -9.04 17.65
CA TYR A 175 -4.32 -8.86 16.19
C TYR A 175 -5.71 -8.75 15.60
N LEU A 176 -6.04 -7.56 15.09
CA LEU A 176 -7.30 -7.26 14.43
C LEU A 176 -7.07 -7.22 12.91
N VAL A 177 -8.01 -7.74 12.14
CA VAL A 177 -7.88 -7.80 10.68
C VAL A 177 -9.14 -7.32 10.00
N THR A 178 -8.97 -6.51 8.97
CA THR A 178 -10.06 -6.02 8.13
C THR A 178 -9.71 -6.13 6.66
N ASP A 179 -10.69 -6.47 5.84
CA ASP A 179 -10.56 -6.51 4.38
C ASP A 179 -11.88 -6.08 3.70
N LEU A 180 -11.80 -5.73 2.41
CA LEU A 180 -12.97 -5.39 1.58
C LEU A 180 -13.41 -6.56 0.70
N GLU A 181 -12.59 -7.61 0.55
CA GLU A 181 -12.89 -8.75 -0.31
C GLU A 181 -13.83 -9.75 0.37
N GLU A 182 -15.06 -9.92 -0.16
CA GLU A 182 -16.11 -10.78 0.41
C GLU A 182 -15.67 -12.25 0.58
N GLU A 183 -14.84 -12.77 -0.32
CA GLU A 183 -14.31 -14.14 -0.23
C GLU A 183 -13.47 -14.34 1.04
N LEU A 184 -12.72 -13.33 1.46
CA LEU A 184 -11.94 -13.39 2.69
C LEU A 184 -12.82 -13.32 3.94
N LEU A 185 -13.89 -12.53 3.90
CA LEU A 185 -14.84 -12.37 5.02
C LEU A 185 -15.61 -13.66 5.34
N SER A 186 -15.82 -14.50 4.33
CA SER A 186 -16.53 -15.78 4.45
C SER A 186 -15.61 -16.97 4.78
N THR A 187 -14.29 -16.78 4.67
CA THR A 187 -13.31 -17.85 4.88
C THR A 187 -12.90 -17.94 6.35
N LYS A 188 -13.09 -19.12 6.98
CA LYS A 188 -12.49 -19.39 8.29
C LYS A 188 -11.00 -19.62 8.14
N GLY A 189 -10.21 -18.63 8.54
CA GLY A 189 -8.75 -18.65 8.50
C GLY A 189 -8.09 -18.88 9.86
N GLN A 190 -6.82 -18.49 9.94
CA GLN A 190 -6.05 -18.46 11.20
C GLN A 190 -6.50 -17.33 12.14
N VAL A 191 -7.19 -16.34 11.59
CA VAL A 191 -7.68 -15.14 12.28
C VAL A 191 -9.00 -14.73 11.67
N ASP A 192 -9.89 -14.16 12.48
CA ASP A 192 -11.14 -13.59 12.00
C ASP A 192 -10.87 -12.32 11.18
N ILE A 193 -11.46 -12.24 9.99
CA ILE A 193 -11.35 -11.10 9.08
C ILE A 193 -12.68 -10.36 9.08
N PHE A 194 -12.64 -9.07 9.40
CA PHE A 194 -13.83 -8.24 9.52
C PHE A 194 -14.01 -7.34 8.29
N ASP A 195 -15.25 -6.96 7.98
CA ASP A 195 -15.55 -6.05 6.87
C ASP A 195 -14.94 -4.66 7.13
N GLY A 196 -14.01 -4.24 6.28
CA GLY A 196 -13.33 -2.96 6.38
C GLY A 196 -14.25 -1.75 6.29
N ASN A 197 -15.36 -1.83 5.54
CA ASN A 197 -16.33 -0.74 5.47
C ASN A 197 -17.03 -0.49 6.82
N ARG A 198 -17.14 -1.53 7.64
CA ARG A 198 -17.83 -1.48 8.93
C ARG A 198 -16.88 -1.26 10.10
N TYR A 199 -15.72 -1.91 10.08
CA TYR A 199 -14.88 -2.05 11.28
C TYR A 199 -13.58 -1.23 11.27
N ASN A 200 -13.11 -0.72 10.11
CA ASN A 200 -11.86 0.06 10.04
C ASN A 200 -11.83 1.19 11.08
N LYS A 201 -12.88 2.02 11.12
CA LYS A 201 -12.95 3.16 12.04
C LYS A 201 -12.99 2.74 13.51
N GLU A 202 -13.68 1.66 13.84
CA GLU A 202 -13.73 1.15 15.22
C GLU A 202 -12.37 0.60 15.65
N PHE A 203 -11.75 -0.22 14.82
CA PHE A 203 -10.50 -0.88 15.15
C PHE A 203 -9.31 0.09 15.16
N LEU A 204 -9.32 1.10 14.28
CA LEU A 204 -8.33 2.18 14.33
C LEU A 204 -8.33 2.89 15.69
N LYS A 205 -9.48 3.06 16.34
CA LYS A 205 -9.55 3.66 17.68
C LYS A 205 -8.85 2.81 18.75
N LYS A 206 -8.88 1.48 18.59
CA LYS A 206 -8.31 0.52 19.54
C LYS A 206 -6.82 0.25 19.31
N ALA A 207 -6.38 0.27 18.05
CA ALA A 207 -5.03 -0.13 17.65
C ALA A 207 -3.95 0.83 18.16
N ASP A 208 -2.80 0.30 18.58
CA ASP A 208 -1.58 1.09 18.79
C ASP A 208 -0.90 1.35 17.44
N VAL A 209 -0.94 0.36 16.54
CA VAL A 209 -0.38 0.43 15.19
C VAL A 209 -1.35 -0.17 14.17
N ALA A 210 -1.57 0.51 13.06
CA ALA A 210 -2.27 0.00 11.90
C ALA A 210 -1.28 -0.26 10.75
N ILE A 211 -1.26 -1.50 10.25
CA ILE A 211 -0.59 -1.94 9.04
C ILE A 211 -1.62 -1.80 7.91
N VAL A 212 -1.31 -1.05 6.85
CA VAL A 212 -2.28 -0.62 5.85
C VAL A 212 -1.75 -0.91 4.44
N THR A 213 -2.51 -1.64 3.63
CA THR A 213 -2.17 -1.90 2.23
C THR A 213 -2.12 -0.61 1.41
N GLY A 214 -1.22 -0.52 0.43
CA GLY A 214 -1.14 0.59 -0.51
C GLY A 214 -2.40 0.75 -1.39
N MET A 215 -3.24 -0.30 -1.51
CA MET A 215 -4.53 -0.22 -2.22
C MET A 215 -5.51 0.80 -1.63
N VAL A 216 -5.24 1.33 -0.44
CA VAL A 216 -6.02 2.44 0.14
C VAL A 216 -5.95 3.73 -0.67
N ILE A 217 -4.92 3.91 -1.51
CA ILE A 217 -4.88 5.04 -2.44
C ILE A 217 -5.87 4.86 -3.58
N SER A 218 -6.01 3.65 -4.16
CA SER A 218 -6.94 3.36 -5.26
C SER A 218 -8.39 3.27 -4.77
N THR A 219 -8.62 2.76 -3.56
CA THR A 219 -9.96 2.74 -2.94
C THR A 219 -10.35 4.07 -2.30
N ARG A 220 -9.47 5.09 -2.32
CA ARG A 220 -9.71 6.44 -1.77
C ARG A 220 -10.03 6.45 -0.27
N THR A 221 -9.48 5.50 0.48
CA THR A 221 -9.72 5.35 1.92
C THR A 221 -8.55 5.87 2.77
N LEU A 222 -7.39 6.15 2.18
CA LEU A 222 -6.19 6.56 2.91
C LEU A 222 -6.40 7.80 3.79
N SER A 223 -7.08 8.83 3.28
CA SER A 223 -7.33 10.08 4.01
C SER A 223 -8.10 9.83 5.31
N GLU A 224 -9.22 9.08 5.24
CA GLU A 224 -10.05 8.76 6.40
C GLU A 224 -9.31 7.86 7.41
N ILE A 225 -8.49 6.93 6.93
CA ILE A 225 -7.65 6.07 7.78
C ILE A 225 -6.66 6.92 8.57
N ILE A 226 -5.92 7.81 7.90
CA ILE A 226 -4.93 8.68 8.54
C ILE A 226 -5.60 9.65 9.52
N GLU A 227 -6.70 10.29 9.13
CA GLU A 227 -7.44 11.22 9.99
C GLU A 227 -7.92 10.50 11.27
N THR A 228 -8.56 9.34 11.12
CA THR A 228 -9.02 8.53 12.25
C THR A 228 -7.86 8.06 13.13
N ALA A 229 -6.76 7.61 12.53
CA ALA A 229 -5.59 7.14 13.27
C ALA A 229 -4.98 8.27 14.11
N ARG A 230 -4.79 9.45 13.50
CA ARG A 230 -4.25 10.64 14.17
C ARG A 230 -5.12 11.08 15.35
N GLU A 231 -6.44 11.13 15.17
CA GLU A 231 -7.39 11.48 16.24
C GLU A 231 -7.33 10.53 17.45
N ASN A 232 -6.86 9.30 17.23
CA ASN A 232 -6.86 8.25 18.25
C ASN A 232 -5.45 7.81 18.63
N ASN A 233 -4.40 8.58 18.30
CA ASN A 233 -3.00 8.23 18.60
C ASN A 233 -2.59 6.82 18.12
N THR A 234 -3.11 6.41 16.96
CA THR A 234 -2.75 5.16 16.30
C THR A 234 -1.66 5.46 15.28
N SER A 235 -0.54 4.75 15.35
CA SER A 235 0.50 4.90 14.34
C SER A 235 0.12 4.16 13.06
N VAL A 236 0.44 4.74 11.90
CA VAL A 236 0.12 4.16 10.59
C VAL A 236 1.39 3.73 9.87
N LEU A 237 1.45 2.44 9.53
CA LEU A 237 2.43 1.86 8.64
C LEU A 237 1.74 1.49 7.32
N VAL A 238 2.15 2.07 6.20
CA VAL A 238 1.66 1.69 4.87
C VAL A 238 2.65 0.73 4.22
N PHE A 239 2.17 -0.39 3.68
CA PHE A 239 2.97 -1.27 2.81
C PHE A 239 2.44 -1.20 1.38
N ALA A 240 3.27 -0.80 0.43
CA ALA A 240 2.82 -0.34 -0.88
C ALA A 240 3.52 -1.08 -2.02
N GLU A 241 2.78 -1.99 -2.65
CA GLU A 241 3.02 -2.39 -4.04
C GLU A 241 2.24 -1.46 -4.99
N THR A 242 0.98 -1.13 -4.67
CA THR A 242 0.24 -0.02 -5.29
C THR A 242 0.83 1.31 -4.86
N GLY A 243 1.18 2.17 -5.81
CA GLY A 243 1.69 3.50 -5.47
C GLY A 243 3.05 3.47 -4.77
N TYR A 244 3.92 2.51 -5.10
CA TYR A 244 5.17 2.28 -4.36
C TYR A 244 6.13 3.48 -4.42
N ASN A 245 6.07 4.31 -5.47
CA ASN A 245 6.82 5.56 -5.57
C ASN A 245 6.13 6.75 -4.90
N LEU A 246 4.81 6.66 -4.66
CA LEU A 246 4.05 7.62 -3.84
C LEU A 246 4.28 7.40 -2.34
N ALA A 247 4.55 6.16 -1.93
CA ALA A 247 4.69 5.75 -0.53
C ALA A 247 5.61 6.67 0.33
N PRO A 248 6.78 7.14 -0.14
CA PRO A 248 7.64 8.05 0.63
C PRO A 248 6.97 9.38 0.99
N TYR A 249 5.99 9.82 0.20
CA TYR A 249 5.30 11.10 0.38
C TYR A 249 4.08 11.00 1.29
N TYR A 250 3.61 9.80 1.63
CA TYR A 250 2.50 9.63 2.58
C TYR A 250 2.81 10.15 3.98
N ARG A 251 4.10 10.29 4.33
CA ARG A 251 4.55 10.92 5.58
C ARG A 251 4.13 12.39 5.72
N ASP A 252 4.02 13.10 4.59
CA ASP A 252 3.58 14.50 4.54
C ASP A 252 2.11 14.62 5.00
N PHE A 253 1.36 13.50 4.98
CA PHE A 253 -0.04 13.42 5.38
C PHE A 253 -0.24 12.80 6.76
N GLY A 254 0.79 12.19 7.36
CA GLY A 254 0.71 11.64 8.71
C GLY A 254 1.05 10.16 8.85
N VAL A 255 1.41 9.46 7.78
CA VAL A 255 1.94 8.09 7.86
C VAL A 255 3.27 8.07 8.59
N ASP A 256 3.43 7.19 9.57
CA ASP A 256 4.65 7.07 10.39
C ASP A 256 5.75 6.28 9.69
N VAL A 257 5.36 5.24 8.95
CA VAL A 257 6.28 4.39 8.18
C VAL A 257 5.63 4.01 6.86
N SER A 258 6.38 4.12 5.77
CA SER A 258 6.00 3.57 4.47
C SER A 258 7.02 2.51 4.07
N VAL A 259 6.53 1.34 3.69
CA VAL A 259 7.31 0.23 3.16
C VAL A 259 6.92 0.03 1.71
N SER A 260 7.78 0.51 0.81
CA SER A 260 7.58 0.46 -0.65
C SER A 260 8.16 -0.83 -1.22
N GLU A 261 7.42 -1.44 -2.13
CA GLU A 261 7.80 -2.64 -2.89
C GLU A 261 7.68 -2.36 -4.39
N PRO A 262 8.74 -1.85 -5.03
CA PRO A 262 8.76 -1.61 -6.46
C PRO A 262 8.53 -2.87 -7.29
N PHE A 263 7.86 -2.72 -8.43
CA PHE A 263 7.74 -3.79 -9.41
C PHE A 263 9.13 -4.15 -9.97
N PRO A 264 9.51 -5.45 -10.08
CA PRO A 264 8.68 -6.63 -9.84
C PRO A 264 8.54 -7.03 -8.35
N TYR A 265 7.30 -7.31 -7.95
CA TYR A 265 6.94 -7.69 -6.58
C TYR A 265 7.42 -9.09 -6.17
N TYR A 266 7.27 -9.42 -4.89
CA TYR A 266 7.68 -10.69 -4.29
C TYR A 266 7.05 -11.93 -4.94
N ILE A 267 5.92 -11.80 -5.63
CA ILE A 267 5.23 -12.91 -6.29
C ILE A 267 5.91 -13.34 -7.61
N PHE A 268 6.68 -12.46 -8.24
CA PHE A 268 7.40 -12.78 -9.49
C PHE A 268 8.73 -13.46 -9.20
N ASP A 269 9.24 -14.27 -10.13
CA ASP A 269 10.60 -14.80 -10.01
C ASP A 269 11.66 -13.68 -10.09
N GLY A 270 12.82 -13.95 -9.51
CA GLY A 270 13.92 -12.99 -9.43
C GLY A 270 13.93 -12.16 -8.15
N ALA A 271 14.77 -11.13 -8.15
CA ALA A 271 14.93 -10.24 -7.00
C ALA A 271 13.76 -9.25 -6.89
N SER A 272 13.34 -8.98 -5.66
CA SER A 272 12.40 -7.91 -5.33
C SER A 272 13.10 -6.92 -4.40
N THR A 273 12.71 -5.65 -4.43
CA THR A 273 13.31 -4.63 -3.55
C THR A 273 12.29 -4.16 -2.54
N MET A 274 12.72 -3.97 -1.29
CA MET A 274 11.92 -3.33 -0.25
C MET A 274 12.63 -2.06 0.21
N ARG A 275 11.88 -0.95 0.30
CA ARG A 275 12.38 0.34 0.77
C ARG A 275 11.54 0.82 1.94
N VAL A 276 12.17 1.12 3.07
CA VAL A 276 11.51 1.67 4.26
C VAL A 276 11.79 3.15 4.36
N PHE A 277 10.72 3.93 4.59
CA PHE A 277 10.76 5.36 4.83
C PHE A 277 10.07 5.63 6.16
N ARG A 278 10.77 6.29 7.07
CA ARG A 278 10.27 6.64 8.40
C ARG A 278 9.97 8.13 8.45
N LYS A 279 8.94 8.49 9.21
CA LYS A 279 8.70 9.88 9.61
C LYS A 279 9.83 10.34 10.53
N GLN A 280 10.45 11.47 10.20
CA GLN A 280 11.50 12.10 11.01
C GLN A 280 10.91 12.79 12.24
#